data_AF-A0A2V8IKH7-F1
#
_entry.id   AF-A0A2V8IKH7-F1
#
_cell.length_a   1.000
_cell.length_b   1.000
_cell.length_c   1.000
_cell.angle_alpha   90.00
_cell.angle_beta   90.00
_cell.angle_gamma   90.00
#
_symmetry.space_group_name_H-M   'P 1'
#
loop_
_entity.id
_entity.type
_entity.pdbx_description
1 polymer ?
#
loop_
_entity_poly.entity_id
_entity_poly.type
_entity_poly.pdbx_seq_one_letter_code
_entity_poly.pdbx_strand_id
1 'polypeptide(L)'
;MLTATTLIVMVLAARRSYPVSLDARFLSFSAALLFSTLGFLSVGFLIASSVPTARFAQPVGSLILYPMLGLSGLFVPIEELPPMLQTIARLLPVTYAVSLLKGIWHGEGWLAHAGDVAVLTLMFLVCTAISAKVFRWE
;
A
#
# COMPACT_ATOMS: atom_id res chain seq x y z
N MET A 1 -10.15 19.10 -23.11
CA MET A 1 -11.32 19.80 -22.50
C MET A 1 -12.23 18.85 -21.74
N LEU A 2 -12.63 17.70 -22.31
CA LEU A 2 -13.47 16.70 -21.62
C LEU A 2 -12.90 16.21 -20.28
N THR A 3 -11.58 15.98 -20.20
CA THR A 3 -10.88 15.51 -18.98
C THR A 3 -10.89 16.53 -17.84
N ALA A 4 -10.81 17.82 -18.17
CA ALA A 4 -10.87 18.90 -17.19
C ALA A 4 -12.30 19.02 -16.64
N THR A 5 -13.31 18.85 -17.49
CA THR A 5 -14.72 18.88 -17.08
C THR A 5 -15.07 17.72 -16.17
N THR A 6 -14.63 16.49 -16.47
CA THR A 6 -14.84 15.34 -15.57
C THR A 6 -14.14 15.50 -14.23
N LEU A 7 -12.90 16.03 -14.21
CA LEU A 7 -12.19 16.35 -12.98
C LEU A 7 -12.95 17.37 -12.13
N ILE A 8 -13.45 18.45 -12.73
CA ILE A 8 -14.20 19.50 -12.03
C ILE A 8 -15.51 18.93 -11.45
N VAL A 9 -16.25 18.13 -12.22
CA VAL A 9 -17.50 17.51 -11.76
C VAL A 9 -17.26 16.52 -10.63
N MET A 10 -16.21 15.68 -10.71
CA MET A 10 -15.83 14.78 -9.62
C MET A 10 -15.48 15.54 -8.34
N VAL A 11 -14.68 16.60 -8.44
CA VAL A 11 -14.28 17.41 -7.28
C VAL A 11 -15.48 18.11 -6.64
N LEU A 12 -16.40 18.66 -7.45
CA LEU A 12 -17.62 19.29 -6.95
C LEU A 12 -18.55 18.28 -6.26
N ALA A 13 -18.72 17.09 -6.86
CA ALA A 13 -19.55 16.02 -6.32
C ALA A 13 -18.96 15.45 -5.01
N ALA A 14 -17.64 15.30 -4.94
CA ALA A 14 -16.93 14.87 -3.73
C ALA A 14 -17.13 15.88 -2.59
N ARG A 15 -17.01 17.18 -2.86
CA ARG A 15 -17.23 18.24 -1.86
C ARG A 15 -18.67 18.32 -1.36
N ARG A 16 -19.65 17.94 -2.18
CA ARG A 16 -21.08 18.02 -1.80
C ARG A 16 -21.57 16.79 -1.05
N SER A 17 -20.93 15.64 -1.25
CA SER A 17 -21.35 14.35 -0.65
C SER A 17 -20.63 14.04 0.66
N TYR A 18 -19.44 14.60 0.89
CA TYR A 18 -18.65 14.41 2.10
C TYR A 18 -18.49 15.74 2.87
N PRO A 19 -19.38 16.07 3.82
CA PRO A 19 -19.16 17.12 4.81
C PRO A 19 -18.20 16.58 5.89
N VAL A 20 -17.04 16.06 5.48
CA VAL A 20 -16.02 15.53 6.38
C VAL A 20 -15.04 16.65 6.63
N SER A 21 -14.71 16.91 7.90
CA SER A 21 -13.74 17.92 8.34
C SER A 21 -12.44 17.79 7.53
N LEU A 22 -12.31 18.64 6.52
CA LEU A 22 -11.44 18.44 5.33
C LEU A 22 -9.94 18.61 5.62
N ASP A 23 -9.52 19.18 6.75
CA ASP A 23 -8.12 19.57 6.90
C ASP A 23 -7.24 18.47 7.53
N ALA A 24 -7.62 17.93 8.70
CA ALA A 24 -6.76 16.98 9.40
C ALA A 24 -6.84 15.55 8.86
N ARG A 25 -8.04 15.11 8.44
CA ARG A 25 -8.30 13.72 8.01
C ARG A 25 -7.75 13.43 6.62
N PHE A 26 -7.93 14.34 5.67
CA PHE A 26 -7.36 14.19 4.32
C PHE A 26 -5.84 14.28 4.33
N LEU A 27 -5.27 15.16 5.15
CA LEU A 27 -3.82 15.26 5.29
C LEU A 27 -3.25 13.97 5.89
N SER A 28 -3.89 13.45 6.95
CA SER A 28 -3.53 12.16 7.56
C SER A 28 -3.65 10.99 6.58
N PHE A 29 -4.74 10.92 5.82
CA PHE A 29 -4.93 9.88 4.81
C PHE A 29 -3.88 9.97 3.69
N SER A 30 -3.59 11.18 3.21
CA SER A 30 -2.59 11.39 2.16
C SER A 30 -1.19 11.02 2.64
N ALA A 31 -0.84 11.35 3.90
CA ALA A 31 0.42 10.95 4.50
C ALA A 31 0.52 9.41 4.64
N ALA A 32 -0.56 8.74 5.06
CA ALA A 32 -0.59 7.28 5.15
C ALA A 32 -0.50 6.60 3.78
N LEU A 33 -1.10 7.21 2.75
CA LEU A 33 -1.03 6.74 1.37
C LEU A 33 0.39 6.88 0.80
N LEU A 34 1.05 8.03 1.01
CA LEU A 34 2.44 8.22 0.63
C LEU A 34 3.36 7.24 1.36
N PHE A 35 3.18 7.06 2.67
CA PHE A 35 3.95 6.13 3.47
C PHE A 35 3.78 4.67 3.00
N SER A 36 2.54 4.25 2.74
CA SER A 36 2.25 2.92 2.19
C SER A 36 2.87 2.73 0.81
N THR A 37 2.82 3.76 -0.04
CA THR A 37 3.43 3.75 -1.38
C THR A 37 4.95 3.58 -1.30
N LEU A 38 5.63 4.27 -0.38
CA LEU A 38 7.06 4.09 -0.14
C LEU A 38 7.39 2.66 0.30
N GLY A 39 6.58 2.08 1.18
CA GLY A 39 6.69 0.67 1.59
C GLY A 39 6.60 -0.29 0.41
N PHE A 40 5.60 -0.12 -0.46
CA PHE A 40 5.45 -0.94 -1.67
C PHE A 40 6.58 -0.75 -2.67
N LEU A 41 7.05 0.48 -2.84
CA LEU A 41 8.13 0.80 -3.76
C LEU A 41 9.42 0.08 -3.35
N SER A 42 9.70 -0.01 -2.06
CA SER A 42 10.87 -0.75 -1.53
C SER A 42 10.80 -2.25 -1.84
N VAL A 43 9.63 -2.87 -1.75
CA VAL A 43 9.41 -4.27 -2.18
C VAL A 43 9.60 -4.41 -3.69
N GLY A 44 9.08 -3.46 -4.46
CA GLY A 44 9.28 -3.42 -5.92
C GLY A 44 10.75 -3.34 -6.31
N PHE A 45 11.55 -2.51 -5.62
CA PHE A 45 12.99 -2.42 -5.81
C PHE A 45 13.72 -3.70 -5.41
N LEU A 46 13.31 -4.36 -4.32
CA LEU A 46 13.87 -5.64 -3.93
C LEU A 46 13.64 -6.72 -5.01
N ILE A 47 12.44 -6.76 -5.58
CA ILE A 47 12.13 -7.68 -6.70
C ILE A 47 12.96 -7.29 -7.93
N ALA A 48 13.01 -6.01 -8.29
CA ALA A 48 13.75 -5.53 -9.46
C ALA A 48 15.27 -5.80 -9.36
N SER A 49 15.86 -5.64 -8.17
CA SER A 49 17.29 -5.92 -7.92
C SER A 49 17.61 -7.42 -7.91
N SER A 50 16.63 -8.28 -7.63
CA SER A 50 16.82 -9.74 -7.63
C SER A 50 16.71 -10.36 -9.02
N VAL A 51 16.14 -9.64 -10.00
CA VAL A 51 15.89 -10.15 -11.35
C VAL A 51 17.02 -9.71 -12.29
N PRO A 52 17.63 -10.64 -13.07
CA PRO A 52 18.81 -10.33 -13.89
C PRO A 52 18.55 -9.41 -15.08
N THR A 53 17.29 -9.15 -15.45
CA THR A 53 16.95 -8.32 -16.61
C THR A 53 15.62 -7.60 -16.42
N ALA A 54 15.55 -6.32 -16.80
CA ALA A 54 14.33 -5.51 -16.72
C ALA A 54 13.12 -6.14 -17.44
N ARG A 55 13.37 -6.94 -18.49
CA ARG A 55 12.33 -7.66 -19.24
C ARG A 55 11.61 -8.72 -18.41
N PHE A 56 12.27 -9.32 -17.42
CA PHE A 56 11.65 -10.28 -16.51
C PHE A 56 11.02 -9.61 -15.29
N ALA A 57 11.43 -8.39 -14.95
CA ALA A 57 10.93 -7.69 -13.77
C ALA A 57 9.41 -7.42 -13.85
N GLN A 58 8.90 -7.02 -15.02
CA GLN A 58 7.48 -6.69 -15.21
C GLN A 58 6.54 -7.91 -15.07
N PRO A 59 6.77 -9.04 -15.76
CA PRO A 59 5.92 -10.23 -15.57
C PRO A 59 6.05 -10.85 -14.18
N VAL A 60 7.26 -10.90 -13.60
CA VAL A 60 7.46 -11.42 -12.24
C VAL A 60 6.76 -10.53 -11.20
N GLY A 61 6.91 -9.22 -11.32
CA GLY A 61 6.23 -8.26 -10.44
C GLY A 61 4.71 -8.41 -10.51
N SER A 62 4.16 -8.59 -11.71
CA SER A 62 2.71 -8.79 -11.90
C SER A 62 2.23 -10.10 -11.28
N LEU A 63 2.99 -11.19 -11.46
CA LEU A 63 2.69 -12.51 -10.89
C LEU A 63 2.67 -12.48 -9.36
N ILE A 64 3.48 -11.63 -8.73
CA ILE A 64 3.49 -11.43 -7.28
C ILE A 64 2.34 -10.50 -6.88
N LEU A 65 2.17 -9.37 -7.58
CA LEU A 65 1.21 -8.32 -7.22
C LEU A 65 -0.24 -8.83 -7.19
N TYR A 66 -0.66 -9.67 -8.14
CA TYR A 66 -2.05 -10.14 -8.20
C TYR A 66 -2.44 -11.02 -6.99
N PRO A 67 -1.67 -12.05 -6.60
CA PRO A 67 -1.87 -12.76 -5.34
C PRO A 67 -1.85 -11.84 -4.12
N MET A 68 -0.91 -10.88 -4.06
CA MET A 68 -0.86 -9.92 -2.95
C MET A 68 -2.17 -9.13 -2.86
N LEU A 69 -2.66 -8.59 -3.98
CA LEU A 69 -3.92 -7.85 -4.05
C LEU A 69 -5.11 -8.70 -3.61
N GLY A 70 -5.20 -9.95 -4.09
CA GLY A 70 -6.27 -10.87 -3.70
C GLY A 70 -6.28 -11.18 -2.19
N LEU A 71 -5.11 -11.31 -1.58
CA LEU A 71 -4.94 -11.64 -0.16
C LEU A 71 -4.84 -10.41 0.76
N SER A 72 -4.93 -9.20 0.21
CA SER A 72 -4.69 -7.95 0.93
C SER A 72 -5.72 -7.57 2.00
N GLY A 73 -6.83 -8.31 2.11
CA GLY A 73 -7.96 -7.90 2.92
C GLY A 73 -8.83 -6.80 2.29
N LEU A 74 -8.52 -6.38 1.06
CA LEU A 74 -9.28 -5.33 0.35
C LEU A 74 -10.61 -5.86 -0.19
N PHE A 75 -10.60 -7.01 -0.86
CA PHE A 75 -11.78 -7.62 -1.50
C PHE A 75 -12.58 -8.51 -0.56
N VAL A 76 -11.89 -9.32 0.24
CA VAL A 76 -12.47 -10.24 1.23
C VAL A 76 -11.79 -9.96 2.57
N PRO A 77 -12.53 -9.81 3.67
CA PRO A 77 -11.94 -9.66 5.00
C PRO A 77 -10.99 -10.82 5.32
N ILE A 78 -9.87 -10.54 5.99
CA ILE A 78 -8.85 -11.57 6.25
C ILE A 78 -9.40 -12.64 7.19
N GLU A 79 -10.32 -12.26 8.07
CA GLU A 79 -10.97 -13.12 9.04
C GLU A 79 -11.80 -14.23 8.38
N GLU A 80 -12.29 -14.00 7.15
CA GLU A 80 -13.06 -14.97 6.37
C GLU A 80 -12.18 -15.93 5.55
N LEU A 81 -10.87 -15.65 5.46
CA LEU A 81 -9.95 -16.51 4.71
C LEU A 81 -9.61 -17.80 5.49
N PRO A 82 -9.33 -18.92 4.79
CA PRO A 82 -8.76 -20.12 5.40
C PRO A 82 -7.50 -19.82 6.23
N PRO A 83 -7.21 -20.57 7.31
CA PRO A 83 -6.10 -20.28 8.23
C PRO A 83 -4.73 -20.17 7.54
N MET A 84 -4.53 -20.98 6.51
CA MET A 84 -3.30 -20.99 5.70
C MET A 84 -3.13 -19.68 4.93
N LEU A 85 -4.20 -19.18 4.32
CA LEU A 85 -4.20 -17.92 3.59
C LEU A 85 -4.12 -16.71 4.53
N GLN A 86 -4.73 -16.76 5.72
CA GLN A 86 -4.55 -15.72 6.74
C GLN A 86 -3.08 -15.54 7.14
N THR A 87 -2.35 -16.64 7.29
CA THR A 87 -0.94 -16.60 7.66
C THR A 87 -0.11 -15.93 6.56
N ILE A 88 -0.39 -16.25 5.30
CA ILE A 88 0.26 -15.61 4.14
C ILE A 88 -0.12 -14.13 4.06
N ALA A 89 -1.40 -13.79 4.22
CA ALA A 89 -1.91 -12.43 4.25
C ALA A 89 -1.23 -11.57 5.33
N ARG A 90 -1.00 -12.12 6.53
CA ARG A 90 -0.29 -11.41 7.61
C ARG A 90 1.21 -11.24 7.36
N LEU A 91 1.80 -12.00 6.44
CA LEU A 91 3.17 -11.80 6.00
C LEU A 91 3.29 -10.66 4.96
N LEU A 92 2.16 -10.33 4.32
CA LEU A 92 2.11 -9.41 3.20
C LEU A 92 2.01 -7.95 3.69
N PRO A 93 2.88 -7.04 3.22
CA PRO A 93 2.80 -5.63 3.59
C PRO A 93 1.52 -4.94 3.14
N VAL A 94 0.94 -5.43 2.05
CA VAL A 94 -0.26 -4.83 1.47
C VAL A 94 -1.43 -4.88 2.44
N THR A 95 -1.47 -5.91 3.29
CA THR A 95 -2.45 -6.09 4.36
C THR A 95 -2.40 -4.95 5.36
N TYR A 96 -1.21 -4.61 5.85
CA TYR A 96 -1.00 -3.54 6.84
C TYR A 96 -1.29 -2.16 6.24
N ALA A 97 -0.92 -1.94 4.97
CA ALA A 97 -1.27 -0.72 4.25
C ALA A 97 -2.79 -0.55 4.08
N VAL A 98 -3.50 -1.61 3.70
CA VAL A 98 -4.97 -1.58 3.57
C VAL A 98 -5.64 -1.34 4.92
N SER A 99 -5.16 -1.99 5.99
CA SER A 99 -5.64 -1.78 7.36
C SER A 99 -5.49 -0.31 7.79
N LEU A 100 -4.29 0.24 7.67
CA LEU A 100 -3.98 1.64 8.03
C LEU A 100 -4.84 2.64 7.24
N LEU A 101 -4.95 2.45 5.92
CA LEU A 101 -5.74 3.34 5.06
C LEU A 101 -7.24 3.25 5.37
N LYS A 102 -7.78 2.04 5.60
CA LYS A 102 -9.18 1.85 6.01
C LYS A 102 -9.45 2.50 7.36
N GLY A 103 -8.57 2.32 8.34
CA GLY A 103 -8.70 2.92 9.67
C GLY A 103 -8.71 4.44 9.64
N ILE A 104 -7.73 5.05 8.96
CA ILE A 104 -7.67 6.51 8.83
C ILE A 104 -8.88 7.05 8.04
N TRP A 105 -9.37 6.31 7.05
CA TRP A 105 -10.60 6.67 6.33
C TRP A 105 -11.84 6.66 7.25
N HIS A 106 -11.93 5.70 8.17
CA HIS A 106 -13.00 5.65 9.19
C HIS A 106 -12.82 6.71 10.30
N GLY A 107 -11.69 7.42 10.32
CA GLY A 107 -11.38 8.47 11.27
C GLY A 107 -10.63 7.98 12.51
N GLU A 108 -10.07 6.77 12.47
CA GLU A 108 -9.20 6.27 13.51
C GLU A 108 -7.84 6.99 13.48
N GLY A 109 -7.23 7.17 14.66
CA GLY A 109 -5.92 7.81 14.78
C GLY A 109 -4.80 6.87 14.37
N TRP A 110 -3.67 7.44 13.92
CA TRP A 110 -2.47 6.67 13.55
C TRP A 110 -1.97 5.75 14.68
N LEU A 111 -2.16 6.16 15.94
CA LEU A 111 -1.78 5.39 17.12
C LEU A 111 -2.59 4.09 17.27
N ALA A 112 -3.84 4.06 16.80
CA ALA A 112 -4.64 2.83 16.78
C ALA A 112 -4.04 1.78 15.83
N HIS A 113 -3.34 2.24 14.78
CA HIS A 113 -2.64 1.42 13.79
C HIS A 113 -1.12 1.46 13.95
N ALA A 114 -0.60 1.75 15.15
CA ALA A 114 0.84 1.83 15.38
C ALA A 114 1.58 0.52 15.01
N GLY A 115 0.91 -0.63 15.17
CA GLY A 115 1.42 -1.92 14.72
C GLY A 115 1.61 -1.98 13.20
N ASP A 116 0.60 -1.56 12.43
CA ASP A 116 0.64 -1.54 10.96
C ASP A 116 1.76 -0.63 10.46
N VAL A 117 1.89 0.55 11.07
CA VAL A 117 2.96 1.52 10.76
C VAL A 117 4.34 0.94 11.09
N ALA A 118 4.48 0.26 12.24
CA ALA A 118 5.75 -0.36 12.63
C ALA A 118 6.17 -1.47 11.65
N VAL A 119 5.24 -2.34 11.23
CA VAL A 119 5.52 -3.41 10.27
C VAL A 119 5.90 -2.83 8.90
N LEU A 120 5.15 -1.84 8.41
CA LEU A 120 5.46 -1.17 7.14
C LEU A 120 6.82 -0.47 7.20
N THR A 121 7.16 0.19 8.31
CA THR A 121 8.47 0.83 8.52
C THR A 121 9.59 -0.20 8.53
N LEU A 122 9.45 -1.26 9.33
CA LEU A 122 10.44 -2.33 9.44
C LEU A 122 10.70 -2.95 8.07
N MET A 123 9.64 -3.25 7.33
CA MET A 123 9.77 -3.89 6.03
C MET A 123 10.36 -2.95 4.99
N PHE A 124 10.01 -1.66 5.01
CA PHE A 124 10.67 -0.64 4.18
C PHE A 124 12.19 -0.59 4.45
N LEU A 125 12.60 -0.59 5.71
CA LEU A 125 14.01 -0.59 6.10
C LEU A 125 14.72 -1.88 5.64
N VAL A 126 14.10 -3.04 5.86
CA VAL A 126 14.65 -4.34 5.47
C VAL A 126 14.78 -4.46 3.96
N CYS A 127 13.74 -4.15 3.19
CA CYS A 127 13.75 -4.22 1.74
C CYS A 127 14.77 -3.24 1.14
N THR A 128 14.85 -2.02 1.68
CA THR A 128 15.83 -1.02 1.24
C THR A 128 17.25 -1.45 1.58
N ALA A 129 17.51 -1.98 2.78
CA ALA A 129 18.83 -2.46 3.18
C ALA A 129 19.28 -3.67 2.34
N ILE A 130 18.39 -4.62 2.06
CA ILE A 130 18.69 -5.76 1.19
C ILE A 130 18.93 -5.27 -0.24
N SER A 131 18.06 -4.41 -0.77
CA SER A 131 18.23 -3.83 -2.11
C SER A 131 19.56 -3.10 -2.24
N ALA A 132 19.96 -2.31 -1.24
CA ALA A 132 21.25 -1.61 -1.23
C ALA A 132 22.47 -2.56 -1.16
N LYS A 133 22.31 -3.74 -0.53
CA LYS A 133 23.36 -4.78 -0.49
C LYS A 133 23.42 -5.62 -1.77
N VAL A 134 22.29 -5.89 -2.40
CA VAL A 134 22.17 -6.66 -3.65
C VAL A 134 22.60 -5.81 -4.85
N PHE A 135 22.41 -4.50 -4.78
CA PHE A 135 22.99 -3.51 -5.69
C PHE A 135 24.51 -3.43 -5.45
N ARG A 136 25.22 -4.50 -5.82
CA ARG A 136 26.66 -4.53 -5.84
C ARG A 136 27.12 -3.57 -6.93
N TRP A 137 27.90 -2.58 -6.51
CA TRP A 137 28.58 -1.61 -7.35
C TRP A 137 29.42 -2.34 -8.41
N GLU A 138 28.88 -2.44 -9.62
CA GLU A 138 29.63 -2.62 -10.87
C GLU A 138 29.55 -1.32 -11.67
#